data_AF-Q2BBI4-F1
#
_entry.id   AF-Q2BBI4-F1
#
_cell.length_a   1.000
_cell.length_b   1.000
_cell.length_c   1.000
_cell.angle_alpha   90.00
_cell.angle_beta   90.00
_cell.angle_gamma   90.00
#
_symmetry.space_group_name_H-M   'P 1'
#
loop_
_entity.id
_entity.type
_entity.pdbx_description
1 polymer ?
#
loop_
_entity_poly.entity_id
_entity_poly.type
_entity_poly.pdbx_seq_one_letter_code
_entity_poly.pdbx_strand_id
1 'polypeptide(L)'
;MNLSNFKSAIDAAILDRGHDCYIDGRLEHIETNAGNKYFFQAEGTDFYEVWVEIKEDGEIADSECDCPYNYGPICKHQAAAFYQLAEMLDGVKQEHRAMKKTEKVPALEEVLADLSKEELVQILLEAAYYDEGLERKLLLKYVKGDSKQELKAFKKLIKEIVREYKGRDGFITSRNAGRFTVELETVLEKAGDVSDPELAADISLLLLEEAKASFQYTDDSDGDVGFLIKGTLEKIEEIAMDAAGSDQGEVVFYKLLKAANSNMFEGWDEFQIDLLQICLIFASTDYYREQLRNIIESQLLREAPDDRYSKYRKENLLQLLYQLLDQYGPAEEAMSLCRSTCTFPLLESSCWRNI
;
A
#
# COMPACT_ATOMS: atom_id res chain seq x y z
N MET A 1 -8.64 23.35 26.48
CA MET A 1 -7.89 23.01 27.73
C MET A 1 -6.51 23.64 27.61
N ASN A 2 -5.83 24.09 28.68
CA ASN A 2 -4.51 24.74 28.56
C ASN A 2 -3.45 24.00 29.38
N LEU A 3 -2.20 23.96 28.92
CA LEU A 3 -1.10 23.28 29.62
C LEU A 3 -0.83 23.81 31.04
N SER A 4 -1.20 25.06 31.32
CA SER A 4 -1.07 25.63 32.67
C SER A 4 -2.12 25.12 33.66
N ASN A 5 -3.25 24.55 33.18
CA ASN A 5 -4.38 24.18 34.03
C ASN A 5 -5.07 22.85 33.66
N PHE A 6 -4.51 22.04 32.76
CA PHE A 6 -5.11 20.77 32.34
C PHE A 6 -5.42 19.81 33.50
N LYS A 7 -4.66 19.92 34.60
CA LYS A 7 -4.84 19.13 35.84
C LYS A 7 -6.22 19.32 36.50
N SER A 8 -6.93 20.41 36.23
CA SER A 8 -8.30 20.60 36.74
C SER A 8 -9.39 20.13 35.78
N ALA A 9 -9.03 19.79 34.54
CA ALA A 9 -9.95 19.43 33.47
C ALA A 9 -10.02 17.91 33.19
N ILE A 10 -9.07 17.13 33.72
CA ILE A 10 -8.97 15.68 33.53
C ILE A 10 -9.34 14.97 34.83
N ASP A 11 -9.95 13.78 34.71
CA ASP A 11 -10.25 12.92 35.85
C ASP A 11 -8.98 12.59 36.67
N ALA A 12 -9.09 12.63 37.99
CA ALA A 12 -7.95 12.45 38.90
C ALA A 12 -7.25 11.09 38.74
N ALA A 13 -7.99 10.01 38.50
CA ALA A 13 -7.40 8.69 38.33
C ALA A 13 -6.64 8.56 36.99
N ILE A 14 -7.06 9.30 35.97
CA ILE A 14 -6.32 9.38 34.69
C ILE A 14 -5.09 10.27 34.83
N LEU A 15 -5.20 11.38 35.54
CA LEU A 15 -4.08 12.26 35.85
C LEU A 15 -2.97 11.54 36.61
N ASP A 16 -3.33 10.81 37.68
CA ASP A 16 -2.35 10.07 38.48
C ASP A 16 -1.60 9.05 37.62
N ARG A 17 -2.32 8.28 36.81
CA ARG A 17 -1.71 7.28 35.90
C ARG A 17 -0.87 7.91 34.79
N GLY A 18 -1.27 9.07 34.28
CA GLY A 18 -0.48 9.82 33.30
C GLY A 18 0.78 10.42 33.92
N HIS A 19 0.68 10.92 35.14
CA HIS A 19 1.82 11.40 35.91
C HIS A 19 2.83 10.28 36.18
N ASP A 20 2.37 9.08 36.56
CA ASP A 20 3.22 7.90 36.73
C ASP A 20 3.96 7.55 35.42
N CYS A 21 3.26 7.51 34.28
CA CYS A 21 3.88 7.27 32.97
C CYS A 21 4.98 8.30 32.65
N TYR A 22 4.75 9.57 32.95
CA TYR A 22 5.72 10.64 32.73
C TYR A 22 6.94 10.53 33.65
N ILE A 23 6.75 10.35 34.97
CA ILE A 23 7.86 10.23 35.94
C ILE A 23 8.70 8.98 35.69
N ASP A 24 8.08 7.89 35.24
CA ASP A 24 8.77 6.64 34.90
C ASP A 24 9.60 6.74 33.60
N GLY A 25 9.55 7.88 32.89
CA GLY A 25 10.28 8.07 31.63
C GLY A 25 9.74 7.23 30.46
N ARG A 26 8.46 6.82 30.54
CA ARG A 26 7.81 5.97 29.53
C ARG A 26 7.26 6.76 28.34
N LEU A 27 7.68 8.01 28.15
CA LEU A 27 7.36 8.81 26.99
C LEU A 27 8.65 9.36 26.36
N GLU A 28 8.83 9.07 25.08
CA GLU A 28 9.89 9.64 24.25
C GLU A 28 9.30 10.69 23.30
N HIS A 29 9.83 11.92 23.35
CA HIS A 29 9.47 12.99 22.43
C HIS A 29 10.28 12.83 21.13
N ILE A 30 9.58 12.81 20.00
CA ILE A 30 10.20 12.69 18.68
C ILE A 30 10.08 14.05 18.00
N GLU A 31 11.23 14.68 17.70
CA GLU A 31 11.25 15.98 17.06
C GLU A 31 10.62 15.92 15.66
N THR A 32 9.68 16.83 15.38
CA THR A 32 9.06 16.97 14.07
C THR A 32 9.21 18.40 13.55
N ASN A 33 9.24 18.57 12.22
CA ASN A 33 9.30 19.88 11.58
C ASN A 33 7.95 20.64 11.63
N ALA A 34 6.94 20.11 12.31
CA ALA A 34 5.62 20.71 12.44
C ALA A 34 5.58 21.59 13.70
N GLY A 35 5.94 22.87 13.56
CA GLY A 35 6.30 23.75 14.68
C GLY A 35 5.36 23.79 15.90
N ASN A 36 4.05 23.59 15.74
CA ASN A 36 3.07 23.61 16.82
C ASN A 36 2.45 22.23 17.16
N LYS A 37 2.95 21.17 16.54
CA LYS A 37 2.50 19.78 16.73
C LYS A 37 3.63 18.95 17.33
N TYR A 38 3.32 18.31 18.45
CA TYR A 38 4.26 17.51 19.21
C TYR A 38 3.88 16.04 19.10
N PHE A 39 4.89 15.21 18.87
CA PHE A 39 4.73 13.77 18.71
C PHE A 39 5.49 13.02 19.81
N PHE A 40 4.83 12.02 20.39
CA PHE A 40 5.40 11.20 21.44
C PHE A 40 5.15 9.72 21.16
N GLN A 41 6.13 8.90 21.54
CA GLN A 41 5.97 7.47 21.67
C GLN A 41 5.88 7.11 23.15
N ALA A 42 4.77 6.50 23.56
CA ALA A 42 4.49 6.11 24.94
C ALA A 42 4.61 4.59 25.11
N GLU A 43 5.38 4.15 26.11
CA GLU A 43 5.55 2.75 26.49
C GLU A 43 4.44 2.29 27.45
N GLY A 44 3.70 1.26 27.04
CA GLY A 44 2.66 0.62 27.84
C GLY A 44 2.72 -0.90 27.75
N THR A 45 1.57 -1.54 27.50
CA THR A 45 1.54 -2.95 27.08
C THR A 45 2.06 -3.15 25.66
N ASP A 46 2.14 -2.07 24.91
CA ASP A 46 2.73 -1.91 23.59
C ASP A 46 3.23 -0.46 23.49
N PHE A 47 3.85 -0.08 22.37
CA PHE A 47 4.12 1.32 22.06
C PHE A 47 2.86 1.98 21.49
N TYR A 48 2.59 3.19 21.96
CA TYR A 48 1.46 4.02 21.56
C TYR A 48 1.95 5.37 21.05
N GLU A 49 1.33 5.84 19.98
CA GLU A 49 1.61 7.13 19.35
C GLU A 49 0.67 8.19 19.91
N VAL A 50 1.22 9.34 20.31
CA VAL A 50 0.46 10.46 20.88
C VAL A 50 0.78 11.74 20.10
N TRP A 51 -0.27 12.40 19.63
CA TRP A 51 -0.19 13.69 18.96
C TRP A 51 -0.80 14.77 19.84
N VAL A 52 -0.13 15.91 19.97
CA VAL A 52 -0.66 17.08 20.68
C VAL A 52 -0.39 18.34 19.88
N GLU A 53 -1.44 19.09 19.57
CA GLU A 53 -1.33 20.40 18.92
C GLU A 53 -1.52 21.51 19.95
N ILE A 54 -0.55 22.43 20.03
CA ILE A 54 -0.53 23.53 21.00
C ILE A 54 -0.51 24.87 20.28
N LYS A 55 -1.34 25.82 20.72
CA LYS A 55 -1.31 27.21 20.24
C LYS A 55 -0.25 28.04 20.98
N GLU A 56 0.10 29.20 20.45
CA GLU A 56 1.10 30.11 21.02
C GLU A 56 0.85 30.51 22.49
N ASP A 57 -0.42 30.50 22.94
CA ASP A 57 -0.83 30.81 24.31
C ASP A 57 -0.83 29.59 25.28
N GLY A 58 -0.36 28.43 24.81
CA GLY A 58 -0.34 27.17 25.55
C GLY A 58 -1.69 26.45 25.61
N GLU A 59 -2.69 26.89 24.83
CA GLU A 59 -3.93 26.14 24.64
C GLU A 59 -3.65 24.85 23.87
N ILE A 60 -4.14 23.72 24.40
CA ILE A 60 -4.16 22.44 23.71
C ILE A 60 -5.34 22.52 22.73
N ALA A 61 -5.02 22.68 21.44
CA ALA A 61 -6.00 22.77 20.36
C ALA A 61 -6.61 21.40 20.08
N ASP A 62 -5.76 20.38 20.04
CA ASP A 62 -6.17 19.00 19.83
C ASP A 62 -5.18 18.02 20.47
N SER A 63 -5.65 16.80 20.75
CA SER A 63 -4.80 15.71 21.21
C SER A 63 -5.40 14.36 20.87
N GLU A 64 -4.60 13.47 20.31
CA GLU A 64 -5.00 12.12 19.91
C GLU A 64 -3.99 11.09 20.39
N CYS A 65 -4.46 9.87 20.63
CA CYS A 65 -3.61 8.72 20.95
C CYS A 65 -4.23 7.44 20.38
N ASP A 66 -3.39 6.58 19.80
CA ASP A 66 -3.79 5.30 19.21
C ASP A 66 -4.06 4.18 20.25
N CYS A 67 -3.99 4.49 21.54
CA CYS A 67 -4.20 3.49 22.58
C CYS A 67 -5.68 3.06 22.66
N PRO A 68 -5.98 1.80 23.04
CA PRO A 68 -7.34 1.24 23.02
C PRO A 68 -8.26 1.79 24.14
N TYR A 69 -7.90 2.90 24.77
CA TYR A 69 -8.66 3.49 25.85
C TYR A 69 -9.91 4.22 25.31
N ASN A 70 -11.09 3.84 25.79
CA ASN A 70 -12.38 4.38 25.32
C ASN A 70 -13.32 4.84 26.45
N TYR A 71 -12.81 4.96 27.69
CA TYR A 71 -13.60 5.35 28.87
C TYR A 71 -13.67 6.86 29.09
N GLY A 72 -13.11 7.66 28.18
CA GLY A 72 -13.09 9.10 28.27
C GLY A 72 -12.32 9.75 27.11
N PRO A 73 -12.38 11.08 26.99
CA PRO A 73 -11.78 11.81 25.89
C PRO A 73 -10.25 11.91 25.96
N ILE A 74 -9.66 11.69 27.14
CA ILE A 74 -8.23 11.80 27.39
C ILE A 74 -7.75 10.51 28.06
N CYS A 75 -6.78 9.85 27.44
CA CYS A 75 -6.11 8.69 28.03
C CYS A 75 -4.92 9.10 28.91
N LYS A 76 -4.36 8.14 29.65
CA LYS A 76 -3.16 8.36 30.47
C LYS A 76 -1.94 8.80 29.66
N HIS A 77 -1.79 8.39 28.40
CA HIS A 77 -0.63 8.76 27.56
C HIS A 77 -0.73 10.22 27.12
N GLN A 78 -1.91 10.69 26.74
CA GLN A 78 -2.16 12.12 26.48
C GLN A 78 -1.93 12.96 27.73
N ALA A 79 -2.40 12.51 28.90
CA ALA A 79 -2.11 13.19 30.16
C ALA A 79 -0.61 13.25 30.46
N ALA A 80 0.14 12.17 30.23
CA ALA A 80 1.60 12.13 30.37
C ALA A 80 2.31 13.10 29.41
N ALA A 81 1.87 13.16 28.15
CA ALA A 81 2.38 14.11 27.16
C ALA A 81 2.16 15.56 27.61
N PHE A 82 1.01 15.88 28.22
CA PHE A 82 0.76 17.22 28.77
C PHE A 82 1.69 17.58 29.93
N TYR A 83 2.06 16.62 30.79
CA TYR A 83 3.07 16.84 31.83
C TYR A 83 4.44 17.17 31.22
N GLN A 84 4.89 16.37 30.25
CA GLN A 84 6.17 16.57 29.58
C GLN A 84 6.20 17.88 28.81
N LEU A 85 5.14 18.23 28.09
CA LEU A 85 5.02 19.51 27.37
C LEU A 85 4.99 20.71 28.31
N ALA A 86 4.30 20.61 29.45
CA ALA A 86 4.29 21.68 30.44
C ALA A 86 5.71 21.95 30.98
N GLU A 87 6.50 20.90 31.25
CA GLU A 87 7.90 21.01 31.67
C GLU A 87 8.79 21.57 30.56
N MET A 88 8.74 20.99 29.36
CA MET A 88 9.50 21.42 28.19
C MET A 88 9.26 22.90 27.89
N LEU A 89 8.00 23.34 27.88
CA LEU A 89 7.63 24.71 27.52
C LEU A 89 7.79 25.72 28.67
N ASP A 90 7.74 25.29 29.92
CA ASP A 90 8.12 26.16 31.05
C ASP A 90 9.65 26.31 31.18
N GLY A 91 10.44 25.29 30.79
CA GLY A 91 11.89 25.37 30.63
C GLY A 91 12.31 26.36 29.53
N VAL A 92 11.61 26.32 28.40
CA VAL A 92 11.79 27.27 27.28
C VAL A 92 11.48 28.72 27.71
N LYS A 93 10.49 28.98 28.58
CA LYS A 93 10.22 30.33 29.11
C LYS A 93 11.36 30.90 29.98
N GLN A 94 12.16 30.06 30.63
CA GLN A 94 13.31 30.49 31.42
C GLN A 94 14.53 30.80 30.53
N GLU A 95 14.77 30.01 29.48
CA GLU A 95 15.84 30.24 28.51
C GLU A 95 15.56 31.45 27.59
N HIS A 96 14.29 31.69 27.22
CA HIS A 96 13.85 32.82 26.40
C HIS A 96 14.00 34.20 27.08
N ARG A 97 14.20 34.25 28.41
CA ARG A 97 14.57 35.51 29.10
C ARG A 97 16.06 35.84 28.98
N ALA A 98 16.92 34.88 28.63
CA ALA A 98 18.37 35.07 28.55
C ALA A 98 18.91 35.21 27.12
N MET A 99 18.21 34.76 26.08
CA MET A 99 18.69 34.89 24.69
C MET A 99 17.68 35.59 23.78
N LYS A 100 17.83 36.90 23.65
CA LYS A 100 17.35 37.65 22.48
C LYS A 100 18.32 37.43 21.31
N LYS A 101 17.73 37.06 20.16
CA LYS A 101 18.29 36.74 18.83
C LYS A 101 18.64 35.27 18.62
N THR A 102 17.63 34.48 18.27
CA THR A 102 17.83 33.32 17.40
C THR A 102 17.83 33.82 15.95
N GLU A 103 18.99 33.73 15.30
CA GLU A 103 19.05 33.77 13.83
C GLU A 103 18.21 32.60 13.32
N LYS A 104 17.36 32.85 12.33
CA LYS A 104 16.64 31.78 11.63
C LYS A 104 17.69 30.84 11.03
N VAL A 105 17.82 29.65 11.59
CA VAL A 105 18.50 28.55 10.90
C VAL A 105 17.67 28.29 9.63
N PRO A 106 18.28 28.31 8.44
CA PRO A 106 17.55 28.08 7.20
C PRO A 106 16.91 26.70 7.22
N ALA A 107 15.76 26.54 6.54
CA ALA A 107 15.15 25.23 6.39
C ALA A 107 16.12 24.28 5.66
N LEU A 108 16.09 22.98 5.97
CA LEU A 108 17.02 22.01 5.38
C LEU A 108 16.97 22.06 3.85
N GLU A 109 15.78 22.25 3.28
CA GLU A 109 15.57 22.41 1.85
C GLU A 109 16.30 23.64 1.28
N GLU A 110 16.32 24.76 2.00
CA GLU A 110 17.06 25.98 1.59
C GLU A 110 18.57 25.73 1.63
N VAL A 111 19.05 25.05 2.68
CA VAL A 111 20.47 24.68 2.80
C VAL A 111 20.89 23.75 1.67
N LEU A 112 20.10 22.72 1.38
CA LEU A 112 20.39 21.74 0.33
C LEU A 112 20.28 22.37 -1.08
N ALA A 113 19.36 23.31 -1.30
CA ALA A 113 19.19 23.98 -2.59
C ALA A 113 20.39 24.88 -2.96
N ASP A 114 21.09 25.43 -1.97
CA ASP A 114 22.27 26.27 -2.17
C ASP A 114 23.56 25.46 -2.41
N LEU A 115 23.53 24.14 -2.20
CA LEU A 115 24.69 23.26 -2.42
C LEU A 115 24.89 22.95 -3.91
N SER A 116 26.15 22.77 -4.27
CA SER A 116 26.50 22.23 -5.59
C SER A 116 26.04 20.78 -5.73
N LYS A 117 25.91 20.33 -6.99
CA LYS A 117 25.57 18.94 -7.29
C LYS A 117 26.57 17.97 -6.66
N GLU A 118 27.86 18.32 -6.67
CA GLU A 118 28.93 17.51 -6.11
C GLU A 118 28.80 17.36 -4.59
N GLU A 119 28.46 18.44 -3.89
CA GLU A 119 28.22 18.42 -2.44
C GLU A 119 26.99 17.60 -2.07
N LEU A 120 25.89 17.74 -2.83
CA LEU A 120 24.69 16.92 -2.64
C LEU A 120 24.96 15.44 -2.86
N VAL A 121 25.72 15.09 -3.89
CA VAL A 121 26.13 13.69 -4.14
C VAL A 121 26.98 13.17 -2.97
N GLN A 122 27.90 13.98 -2.45
CA GLN A 122 28.74 13.58 -1.33
C GLN A 122 27.92 13.33 -0.05
N ILE A 123 26.95 14.20 0.25
CA ILE A 123 26.03 14.01 1.39
C ILE A 123 25.23 12.72 1.23
N LEU A 124 24.71 12.44 0.02
CA LEU A 124 23.95 11.21 -0.24
C LEU A 124 24.82 9.96 -0.11
N LEU A 125 26.09 10.01 -0.54
CA LEU A 125 27.03 8.90 -0.37
C LEU A 125 27.38 8.66 1.10
N GLU A 126 27.55 9.72 1.88
CA GLU A 126 27.79 9.62 3.33
C GLU A 126 26.57 9.07 4.07
N ALA A 127 25.36 9.55 3.74
CA ALA A 127 24.13 9.03 4.31
C ALA A 127 23.92 7.55 3.95
N ALA A 128 24.12 7.19 2.68
CA ALA A 128 24.04 5.81 2.20
C ALA A 128 25.09 4.88 2.83
N TYR A 129 26.26 5.39 3.21
CA TYR A 129 27.28 4.61 3.90
C TYR A 129 26.84 4.15 5.29
N TYR A 130 26.06 4.98 6.00
CA TYR A 130 25.56 4.64 7.35
C TYR A 130 24.17 3.98 7.35
N ASP A 131 23.41 4.12 6.26
CA ASP A 131 22.11 3.50 6.05
C ASP A 131 22.12 2.65 4.77
N GLU A 132 22.36 1.33 4.94
CA GLU A 132 22.33 0.39 3.82
C GLU A 132 20.96 0.34 3.11
N GLY A 133 19.87 0.70 3.80
CA GLY A 133 18.54 0.81 3.21
C GLY A 133 18.45 1.98 2.24
N LEU A 134 19.03 3.13 2.61
CA LEU A 134 19.13 4.31 1.75
C LEU A 134 20.00 4.06 0.52
N GLU A 135 21.17 3.42 0.68
CA GLU A 135 22.03 3.04 -0.46
C GLU A 135 21.26 2.22 -1.49
N ARG A 136 20.56 1.19 -1.03
CA ARG A 136 19.75 0.32 -1.89
C ARG A 136 18.60 1.09 -2.55
N LYS A 137 17.87 1.92 -1.79
CA LYS A 137 16.77 2.75 -2.32
C LYS A 137 17.25 3.69 -3.42
N LEU A 138 18.41 4.32 -3.27
CA LEU A 138 19.01 5.21 -4.27
C LEU A 138 19.45 4.44 -5.52
N LEU A 139 20.14 3.30 -5.36
CA LEU A 139 20.54 2.46 -6.48
C LEU A 139 19.33 1.95 -7.26
N LEU A 140 18.30 1.46 -6.57
CA LEU A 140 17.05 1.00 -7.18
C LEU A 140 16.31 2.10 -7.95
N LYS A 141 16.38 3.35 -7.47
CA LYS A 141 15.65 4.47 -8.05
C LYS A 141 16.36 5.08 -9.27
N TYR A 142 17.68 5.01 -9.34
CA TYR A 142 18.45 5.77 -10.32
C TYR A 142 19.41 4.95 -11.19
N VAL A 143 19.62 3.66 -10.91
CA VAL A 143 20.36 2.76 -11.81
C VAL A 143 19.45 2.33 -12.95
N LYS A 144 19.69 2.86 -14.15
CA LYS A 144 19.15 2.31 -15.39
C LYS A 144 19.99 1.10 -15.81
N GLY A 145 19.47 -0.10 -15.58
CA GLY A 145 20.11 -1.37 -15.93
C GLY A 145 19.56 -1.96 -17.23
N ASP A 146 20.13 -3.08 -17.66
CA ASP A 146 19.42 -4.00 -18.56
C ASP A 146 18.13 -4.47 -17.86
N SER A 147 17.00 -4.65 -18.56
CA SER A 147 15.67 -4.95 -17.98
C SER A 147 15.72 -6.13 -16.99
N LYS A 148 16.62 -7.10 -17.22
CA LYS A 148 16.87 -8.24 -16.31
C LYS A 148 17.49 -7.84 -14.97
N GLN A 149 18.40 -6.87 -14.96
CA GLN A 149 19.02 -6.38 -13.74
C GLN A 149 18.02 -5.56 -12.93
N GLU A 150 17.22 -4.73 -13.59
CA GLU A 150 16.15 -3.96 -12.94
C GLU A 150 15.12 -4.88 -12.31
N LEU A 151 14.60 -5.89 -13.04
CA LEU A 151 13.66 -6.86 -12.48
C LEU A 151 14.23 -7.62 -11.27
N LYS A 152 15.52 -7.99 -11.32
CA LYS A 152 16.20 -8.63 -10.18
C LYS A 152 16.30 -7.69 -8.98
N ALA A 153 16.47 -6.40 -9.22
CA ALA A 153 16.56 -5.39 -8.19
C ALA A 153 15.19 -5.20 -7.51
N PHE A 154 14.09 -5.11 -8.26
CA PHE A 154 12.72 -5.11 -7.72
C PHE A 154 12.40 -6.36 -6.91
N LYS A 155 12.80 -7.54 -7.41
CA LYS A 155 12.66 -8.80 -6.66
C LYS A 155 13.41 -8.79 -5.33
N LYS A 156 14.56 -8.12 -5.28
CA LYS A 156 15.32 -7.98 -4.03
C LYS A 156 14.64 -7.00 -3.08
N LEU A 157 14.13 -5.88 -3.59
CA LEU A 157 13.40 -4.88 -2.81
C LEU A 157 12.17 -5.49 -2.13
N ILE A 158 11.31 -6.17 -2.89
CA ILE A 158 10.11 -6.85 -2.36
C ILE A 158 10.50 -7.81 -1.22
N LYS A 159 11.53 -8.64 -1.43
CA LYS A 159 12.00 -9.58 -0.40
C LYS A 159 12.54 -8.91 0.85
N GLU A 160 13.17 -7.75 0.72
CA GLU A 160 13.70 -7.00 1.84
C GLU A 160 12.56 -6.40 2.67
N ILE A 161 11.57 -5.78 2.02
CA ILE A 161 10.34 -5.27 2.67
C ILE A 161 9.65 -6.42 3.42
N VAL A 162 9.39 -7.55 2.74
CA VAL A 162 8.76 -8.73 3.37
C VAL A 162 9.56 -9.21 4.58
N ARG A 163 10.90 -9.27 4.49
CA ARG A 163 11.75 -9.71 5.61
C ARG A 163 11.71 -8.74 6.79
N GLU A 164 11.69 -7.45 6.51
CA GLU A 164 11.63 -6.39 7.51
C GLU A 164 10.34 -6.48 8.34
N TYR A 165 9.19 -6.53 7.66
CA TYR A 165 7.89 -6.54 8.33
C TYR A 165 7.54 -7.88 8.99
N LYS A 166 7.95 -9.01 8.41
CA LYS A 166 7.74 -10.32 9.04
C LYS A 166 8.56 -10.50 10.33
N GLY A 167 9.66 -9.77 10.46
CA GLY A 167 10.56 -9.85 11.62
C GLY A 167 10.98 -11.28 11.94
N ARG A 168 11.14 -11.59 13.23
CA ARG A 168 11.50 -12.94 13.71
C ARG A 168 10.29 -13.86 13.81
N ASP A 169 9.11 -13.29 14.01
CA ASP A 169 7.87 -14.06 14.25
C ASP A 169 7.28 -14.60 12.95
N GLY A 170 7.75 -14.12 11.80
CA GLY A 170 7.34 -14.62 10.49
C GLY A 170 5.93 -14.21 10.10
N PHE A 171 5.34 -13.24 10.80
CA PHE A 171 3.96 -12.81 10.66
C PHE A 171 3.84 -11.29 10.83
N ILE A 172 3.00 -10.66 10.02
CA ILE A 172 2.73 -9.23 10.01
C ILE A 172 1.36 -9.01 10.66
N THR A 173 1.33 -8.23 11.75
CA THR A 173 0.08 -7.90 12.45
C THR A 173 -0.73 -6.86 11.68
N SER A 174 -2.03 -6.76 11.96
CA SER A 174 -2.93 -5.74 11.36
C SER A 174 -2.37 -4.32 11.54
N ARG A 175 -1.79 -4.01 12.70
CA ARG A 175 -1.12 -2.73 12.97
C ARG A 175 0.00 -2.38 11.98
N ASN A 176 0.71 -3.39 11.47
CA ASN A 176 1.83 -3.22 10.54
C ASN A 176 1.44 -3.50 9.08
N ALA A 177 0.24 -4.05 8.82
CA ALA A 177 -0.22 -4.42 7.48
C ALA A 177 -0.27 -3.20 6.55
N GLY A 178 -0.89 -2.09 6.98
CA GLY A 178 -0.93 -0.85 6.20
C GLY A 178 0.46 -0.25 5.90
N ARG A 179 1.40 -0.28 6.85
CA ARG A 179 2.78 0.20 6.59
C ARG A 179 3.52 -0.70 5.60
N PHE A 180 3.34 -2.01 5.75
CA PHE A 180 3.90 -3.01 4.83
C PHE A 180 3.39 -2.82 3.40
N THR A 181 2.08 -2.64 3.22
CA THR A 181 1.49 -2.47 1.88
C THR A 181 1.87 -1.14 1.26
N VAL A 182 1.92 -0.04 2.03
CA VAL A 182 2.41 1.27 1.54
C VAL A 182 3.85 1.18 1.04
N GLU A 183 4.73 0.44 1.71
CA GLU A 183 6.10 0.25 1.20
C GLU A 183 6.14 -0.58 -0.09
N LEU A 184 5.30 -1.60 -0.20
CA LEU A 184 5.13 -2.37 -1.42
C LEU A 184 4.52 -1.54 -2.56
N GLU A 185 3.63 -0.57 -2.28
CA GLU A 185 3.11 0.36 -3.29
C GLU A 185 4.21 1.19 -3.93
N THR A 186 5.31 1.49 -3.21
CA THR A 186 6.47 2.19 -3.82
C THR A 186 7.14 1.37 -4.93
N VAL A 187 6.96 0.04 -4.95
CA VAL A 187 7.39 -0.83 -6.06
C VAL A 187 6.48 -0.62 -7.26
N LEU A 188 5.17 -0.51 -7.02
CA LEU A 188 4.16 -0.30 -8.05
C LEU A 188 4.28 1.08 -8.71
N GLU A 189 4.48 2.12 -7.92
CA GLU A 189 4.74 3.48 -8.42
C GLU A 189 5.93 3.49 -9.39
N LYS A 190 7.02 2.83 -9.00
CA LYS A 190 8.21 2.70 -9.85
C LYS A 190 7.96 1.88 -11.09
N ALA A 191 7.13 0.83 -11.04
CA ALA A 191 6.74 0.08 -12.22
C ALA A 191 6.01 0.98 -13.24
N GLY A 192 5.24 1.97 -12.76
CA GLY A 192 4.61 2.99 -13.61
C GLY A 192 5.58 3.98 -14.24
N ASP A 193 6.74 4.23 -13.64
CA ASP A 193 7.80 5.09 -14.20
C ASP A 193 8.67 4.37 -15.26
N VAL A 194 8.56 3.04 -15.37
CA VAL A 194 9.31 2.24 -16.36
C VAL A 194 8.69 2.43 -17.74
N SER A 195 9.50 2.96 -18.67
CA SER A 195 9.04 3.23 -20.04
C SER A 195 8.88 1.97 -20.91
N ASP A 196 9.47 0.85 -20.51
CA ASP A 196 9.38 -0.45 -21.19
C ASP A 196 8.14 -1.22 -20.66
N PRO A 197 7.06 -1.36 -21.44
CA PRO A 197 5.84 -2.05 -21.00
C PRO A 197 6.09 -3.52 -20.64
N GLU A 198 7.08 -4.16 -21.26
CA GLU A 198 7.44 -5.54 -20.94
C GLU A 198 7.93 -5.64 -19.49
N LEU A 199 8.88 -4.78 -19.14
CA LEU A 199 9.47 -4.72 -17.82
C LEU A 199 8.48 -4.25 -16.76
N ALA A 200 7.66 -3.24 -17.08
CA ALA A 200 6.60 -2.75 -16.18
C ALA A 200 5.59 -3.86 -15.85
N ALA A 201 5.20 -4.67 -16.84
CA ALA A 201 4.34 -5.83 -16.63
C ALA A 201 5.04 -6.91 -15.76
N ASP A 202 6.32 -7.21 -15.99
CA ASP A 202 7.07 -8.16 -15.18
C ASP A 202 7.17 -7.74 -13.71
N ILE A 203 7.41 -6.44 -13.44
CA ILE A 203 7.49 -5.91 -12.07
C ILE A 203 6.11 -5.98 -11.39
N SER A 204 5.06 -5.59 -12.10
CA SER A 204 3.69 -5.59 -11.56
C SER A 204 3.19 -7.01 -11.27
N LEU A 205 3.46 -7.97 -12.15
CA LEU A 205 3.15 -9.39 -11.92
C LEU A 205 3.95 -9.97 -10.75
N LEU A 206 5.22 -9.58 -10.61
CA LEU A 206 6.05 -9.99 -9.47
C LEU A 206 5.49 -9.46 -8.14
N LEU A 207 5.04 -8.21 -8.12
CA LEU A 207 4.40 -7.63 -6.93
C LEU A 207 3.07 -8.31 -6.62
N LEU A 208 2.24 -8.58 -7.64
CA LEU A 208 0.97 -9.28 -7.49
C LEU A 208 1.17 -10.69 -6.89
N GLU A 209 2.23 -11.39 -7.28
CA GLU A 209 2.59 -12.71 -6.74
C GLU A 209 2.92 -12.63 -5.25
N GLU A 210 3.72 -11.64 -4.84
CA GLU A 210 4.06 -11.46 -3.43
C GLU A 210 2.85 -10.97 -2.62
N ALA A 211 2.08 -10.01 -3.12
CA ALA A 211 0.89 -9.49 -2.45
C ALA A 211 -0.11 -10.62 -2.17
N LYS A 212 -0.37 -11.49 -3.16
CA LYS A 212 -1.17 -12.70 -2.95
C LYS A 212 -0.55 -13.65 -1.92
N ALA A 213 0.76 -13.89 -1.98
CA ALA A 213 1.43 -14.74 -1.00
C ALA A 213 1.33 -14.17 0.43
N SER A 214 1.25 -12.85 0.56
CA SER A 214 1.22 -12.13 1.83
C SER A 214 -0.03 -12.38 2.68
N PHE A 215 -1.15 -12.80 2.08
CA PHE A 215 -2.32 -13.29 2.83
C PHE A 215 -1.98 -14.42 3.80
N GLN A 216 -0.93 -15.21 3.52
CA GLN A 216 -0.54 -16.34 4.37
C GLN A 216 0.26 -15.92 5.60
N TYR A 217 0.77 -14.69 5.63
CA TYR A 217 1.66 -14.21 6.69
C TYR A 217 1.32 -12.80 7.17
N THR A 218 0.16 -12.26 6.80
CA THR A 218 -0.31 -10.92 7.16
C THR A 218 -1.73 -11.02 7.70
N ASP A 219 -2.00 -10.39 8.84
CA ASP A 219 -3.35 -10.16 9.34
C ASP A 219 -4.00 -9.04 8.52
N ASP A 220 -4.70 -9.44 7.46
CA ASP A 220 -5.39 -8.54 6.52
C ASP A 220 -6.84 -8.24 6.93
N SER A 221 -7.15 -8.24 8.24
CA SER A 221 -8.51 -7.97 8.72
C SER A 221 -9.03 -6.59 8.31
N ASP A 222 -8.13 -5.63 8.09
CA ASP A 222 -8.43 -4.27 7.65
C ASP A 222 -8.44 -4.11 6.11
N GLY A 223 -8.03 -5.15 5.36
CA GLY A 223 -8.11 -5.23 3.90
C GLY A 223 -6.95 -4.57 3.14
N ASP A 224 -5.87 -4.16 3.82
CA ASP A 224 -4.68 -3.52 3.26
C ASP A 224 -4.06 -4.30 2.08
N VAL A 225 -3.90 -5.62 2.21
CA VAL A 225 -3.36 -6.50 1.16
C VAL A 225 -4.34 -6.59 0.00
N GLY A 226 -5.64 -6.70 0.29
CA GLY A 226 -6.69 -6.64 -0.72
C GLY A 226 -6.63 -5.35 -1.55
N PHE A 227 -6.42 -4.20 -0.91
CA PHE A 227 -6.25 -2.91 -1.58
C PHE A 227 -4.99 -2.88 -2.45
N LEU A 228 -3.86 -3.37 -1.96
CA LEU A 228 -2.62 -3.47 -2.75
C LEU A 228 -2.79 -4.34 -4.00
N ILE A 229 -3.46 -5.49 -3.89
CA ILE A 229 -3.75 -6.36 -5.03
C ILE A 229 -4.60 -5.64 -6.06
N LYS A 230 -5.68 -4.97 -5.62
CA LYS A 230 -6.55 -4.20 -6.51
C LYS A 230 -5.78 -3.11 -7.25
N GLY A 231 -4.99 -2.31 -6.55
CA GLY A 231 -4.15 -1.27 -7.16
C GLY A 231 -3.11 -1.85 -8.12
N THR A 232 -2.56 -3.02 -7.81
CA THR A 232 -1.63 -3.73 -8.71
C THR A 232 -2.31 -4.20 -9.99
N LEU A 233 -3.53 -4.74 -9.91
CA LEU A 233 -4.32 -5.14 -11.08
C LEU A 233 -4.72 -3.93 -11.94
N GLU A 234 -5.14 -2.83 -11.32
CA GLU A 234 -5.43 -1.56 -12.02
C GLU A 234 -4.21 -1.06 -12.79
N LYS A 235 -3.01 -1.12 -12.18
CA LYS A 235 -1.77 -0.75 -12.86
C LYS A 235 -1.44 -1.69 -14.03
N ILE A 236 -1.66 -2.99 -13.86
CA ILE A 236 -1.47 -3.97 -14.95
C ILE A 236 -2.44 -3.67 -16.11
N GLU A 237 -3.67 -3.27 -15.80
CA GLU A 237 -4.65 -2.85 -16.79
C GLU A 237 -4.17 -1.62 -17.57
N GLU A 238 -3.67 -0.59 -16.90
CA GLU A 238 -3.07 0.59 -17.54
C GLU A 238 -1.91 0.22 -18.48
N ILE A 239 -0.97 -0.61 -17.99
CA ILE A 239 0.16 -1.10 -18.81
C ILE A 239 -0.36 -1.88 -20.03
N ALA A 240 -1.40 -2.70 -19.86
CA ALA A 240 -2.01 -3.46 -20.94
C ALA A 240 -2.66 -2.55 -22.00
N MET A 241 -3.38 -1.50 -21.57
CA MET A 241 -3.98 -0.51 -22.46
C MET A 241 -2.92 0.21 -23.29
N ASP A 242 -1.83 0.65 -22.66
CA ASP A 242 -0.71 1.31 -23.34
C ASP A 242 0.00 0.36 -24.32
N ALA A 243 0.21 -0.89 -23.90
CA ALA A 243 0.90 -1.90 -24.71
C ALA A 243 0.09 -2.36 -25.93
N ALA A 244 -1.24 -2.45 -25.82
CA ALA A 244 -2.12 -2.97 -26.87
C ALA A 244 -2.05 -2.16 -28.18
N GLY A 245 -1.70 -0.87 -28.11
CA GLY A 245 -1.48 -0.02 -29.28
C GLY A 245 -0.05 0.01 -29.82
N SER A 246 0.87 -0.74 -29.20
CA SER A 246 2.32 -0.71 -29.47
C SER A 246 2.84 -2.02 -30.08
N ASP A 247 4.12 -2.04 -30.44
CA ASP A 247 4.82 -3.27 -30.86
C ASP A 247 5.05 -4.26 -29.71
N GLN A 248 4.85 -3.83 -28.46
CA GLN A 248 4.98 -4.66 -27.25
C GLN A 248 3.70 -5.42 -26.88
N GLY A 249 2.58 -5.17 -27.58
CA GLY A 249 1.29 -5.75 -27.23
C GLY A 249 1.29 -7.29 -27.17
N GLU A 250 2.00 -7.96 -28.10
CA GLU A 250 2.14 -9.41 -28.10
C GLU A 250 2.81 -9.94 -26.83
N VAL A 251 3.92 -9.31 -26.45
CA VAL A 251 4.75 -9.76 -25.33
C VAL A 251 4.00 -9.57 -24.01
N VAL A 252 3.37 -8.41 -23.82
CA VAL A 252 2.56 -8.13 -22.61
C VAL A 252 1.38 -9.08 -22.53
N PHE A 253 0.62 -9.27 -23.61
CA PHE A 253 -0.50 -10.21 -23.64
C PHE A 253 -0.09 -11.62 -23.18
N TYR A 254 1.01 -12.15 -23.72
CA TYR A 254 1.47 -13.50 -23.35
C TYR A 254 1.95 -13.61 -21.91
N LYS A 255 2.56 -12.56 -21.34
CA LYS A 255 2.92 -12.57 -19.92
C LYS A 255 1.69 -12.63 -19.02
N LEU A 256 0.70 -11.78 -19.28
CA LEU A 256 -0.55 -11.76 -18.52
C LEU A 256 -1.30 -13.08 -18.64
N LEU A 257 -1.44 -13.60 -19.86
CA LEU A 257 -2.12 -14.86 -20.13
C LEU A 257 -1.40 -16.05 -19.45
N LYS A 258 -0.07 -16.05 -19.47
CA LYS A 258 0.75 -17.07 -18.80
C LYS A 258 0.61 -16.98 -17.28
N ALA A 259 0.64 -15.77 -16.71
CA ALA A 259 0.45 -15.56 -15.28
C ALA A 259 -0.95 -16.02 -14.84
N ALA A 260 -1.98 -15.64 -15.59
CA ALA A 260 -3.36 -16.07 -15.37
C ALA A 260 -3.53 -17.59 -15.48
N ASN A 261 -2.70 -18.30 -16.25
CA ASN A 261 -2.78 -19.76 -16.36
C ASN A 261 -1.72 -20.51 -15.52
N SER A 262 -1.06 -19.81 -14.59
CA SER A 262 -0.11 -20.40 -13.65
C SER A 262 -0.78 -20.81 -12.34
N ASN A 263 -0.04 -21.47 -11.45
CA ASN A 263 -0.50 -21.81 -10.09
C ASN A 263 -0.40 -20.62 -9.10
N MET A 264 0.00 -19.43 -9.58
CA MET A 264 0.10 -18.21 -8.77
C MET A 264 -1.18 -17.93 -7.98
N PHE A 265 -2.35 -18.16 -8.59
CA PHE A 265 -3.66 -17.87 -8.00
C PHE A 265 -4.35 -19.07 -7.36
N GLU A 266 -3.64 -20.17 -7.09
CA GLU A 266 -4.25 -21.32 -6.41
C GLU A 266 -4.87 -20.89 -5.07
N GLY A 267 -6.18 -21.14 -4.93
CA GLY A 267 -7.00 -20.74 -3.78
C GLY A 267 -7.57 -19.32 -3.83
N TRP A 268 -7.29 -18.55 -4.89
CA TRP A 268 -7.64 -17.13 -5.04
C TRP A 268 -8.07 -16.82 -6.48
N ASP A 269 -9.13 -17.51 -6.90
CA ASP A 269 -9.51 -17.59 -8.31
C ASP A 269 -10.03 -16.26 -8.87
N GLU A 270 -10.52 -15.37 -8.02
CA GLU A 270 -10.95 -14.02 -8.40
C GLU A 270 -9.84 -13.22 -9.08
N PHE A 271 -8.62 -13.20 -8.53
CA PHE A 271 -7.50 -12.48 -9.13
C PHE A 271 -7.04 -13.10 -10.46
N GLN A 272 -7.27 -14.41 -10.63
CA GLN A 272 -7.05 -15.08 -11.91
C GLN A 272 -8.04 -14.58 -12.97
N ILE A 273 -9.33 -14.48 -12.59
CA ILE A 273 -10.39 -13.94 -13.45
C ILE A 273 -10.08 -12.48 -13.80
N ASP A 274 -9.61 -11.68 -12.85
CA ASP A 274 -9.25 -10.28 -13.09
C ASP A 274 -8.13 -10.15 -14.15
N LEU A 275 -7.08 -10.99 -14.09
CA LEU A 275 -6.07 -11.00 -15.15
C LEU A 275 -6.63 -11.45 -16.51
N LEU A 276 -7.56 -12.42 -16.55
CA LEU A 276 -8.22 -12.83 -17.79
C LEU A 276 -9.12 -11.72 -18.35
N GLN A 277 -9.77 -10.94 -17.47
CA GLN A 277 -10.53 -9.74 -17.83
C GLN A 277 -9.62 -8.71 -18.48
N ILE A 278 -8.44 -8.43 -17.92
CA ILE A 278 -7.45 -7.51 -18.49
C ILE A 278 -7.00 -8.00 -19.88
N CYS A 279 -6.85 -9.32 -20.08
CA CYS A 279 -6.48 -9.88 -21.39
C CYS A 279 -7.50 -9.56 -22.50
N LEU A 280 -8.75 -9.20 -22.18
CA LEU A 280 -9.75 -8.79 -23.18
C LEU A 280 -9.37 -7.49 -23.90
N ILE A 281 -8.50 -6.65 -23.32
CA ILE A 281 -7.97 -5.44 -23.99
C ILE A 281 -7.30 -5.78 -25.33
N PHE A 282 -6.69 -6.96 -25.42
CA PHE A 282 -5.99 -7.44 -26.62
C PHE A 282 -6.91 -8.16 -27.61
N ALA A 283 -8.19 -8.39 -27.27
CA ALA A 283 -9.12 -9.20 -28.06
C ALA A 283 -9.53 -8.56 -29.40
N SER A 284 -9.17 -7.30 -29.67
CA SER A 284 -9.30 -6.70 -31.01
C SER A 284 -8.48 -7.44 -32.06
N THR A 285 -7.38 -8.08 -31.65
CA THR A 285 -6.57 -8.95 -32.51
C THR A 285 -7.14 -10.37 -32.51
N ASP A 286 -7.53 -10.87 -33.69
CA ASP A 286 -8.17 -12.19 -33.84
C ASP A 286 -7.33 -13.33 -33.22
N TYR A 287 -6.01 -13.28 -33.39
CA TYR A 287 -5.13 -14.31 -32.82
C TYR A 287 -5.15 -14.33 -31.28
N TYR A 288 -5.04 -13.17 -30.63
CA TYR A 288 -5.08 -13.06 -29.16
C TYR A 288 -6.47 -13.44 -28.62
N ARG A 289 -7.53 -13.02 -29.31
CA ARG A 289 -8.91 -13.40 -29.00
C ARG A 289 -9.08 -14.92 -28.98
N GLU A 290 -8.59 -15.62 -30.00
CA GLU A 290 -8.67 -17.08 -30.07
C GLU A 290 -7.85 -17.75 -28.96
N GLN A 291 -6.65 -17.24 -28.62
CA GLN A 291 -5.88 -17.78 -27.49
C GLN A 291 -6.62 -17.63 -26.16
N LEU A 292 -7.20 -16.44 -25.90
CA LEU A 292 -7.96 -16.16 -24.69
C LEU A 292 -9.22 -17.03 -24.60
N ARG A 293 -9.98 -17.13 -25.69
CA ARG A 293 -11.17 -17.98 -25.80
C ARG A 293 -10.84 -19.44 -25.46
N ASN A 294 -9.79 -19.99 -26.06
CA ASN A 294 -9.37 -21.38 -25.82
C ASN A 294 -9.04 -21.62 -24.35
N ILE A 295 -8.37 -20.68 -23.68
CA ILE A 295 -8.08 -20.81 -22.25
C ILE A 295 -9.35 -20.80 -21.41
N ILE A 296 -10.26 -19.85 -21.64
CA ILE A 296 -11.53 -19.75 -20.90
C ILE A 296 -12.36 -21.03 -21.08
N GLU A 297 -12.55 -21.48 -22.31
CA GLU A 297 -13.29 -22.72 -22.61
C GLU A 297 -12.62 -23.95 -21.98
N SER A 298 -11.28 -24.04 -22.03
CA SER A 298 -10.55 -25.15 -21.41
C SER A 298 -10.68 -25.18 -19.88
N GLN A 299 -10.84 -24.02 -19.24
CA GLN A 299 -11.07 -23.92 -17.80
C GLN A 299 -12.52 -24.28 -17.46
N LEU A 300 -13.49 -23.79 -18.22
CA LEU A 300 -14.91 -24.15 -18.08
C LEU A 300 -15.16 -25.66 -18.17
N LEU A 301 -14.40 -26.37 -19.01
CA LEU A 301 -14.47 -27.83 -19.13
C LEU A 301 -13.90 -28.58 -17.91
N ARG A 302 -13.01 -27.95 -17.14
CA ARG A 302 -12.36 -28.53 -15.96
C ARG A 302 -13.14 -28.31 -14.66
N GLU A 303 -14.07 -27.35 -14.64
CA GLU A 303 -14.88 -27.06 -13.45
C GLU A 303 -15.82 -28.22 -13.09
N ALA A 304 -15.76 -28.67 -11.84
CA ALA A 304 -16.65 -29.68 -11.31
C ALA A 304 -18.07 -29.10 -11.11
N PRO A 305 -19.13 -29.88 -11.37
CA PRO A 305 -20.49 -29.35 -11.42
C PRO A 305 -21.13 -28.95 -10.07
N ASP A 306 -20.57 -29.34 -8.92
CA ASP A 306 -21.38 -29.53 -7.70
C ASP A 306 -20.94 -28.80 -6.42
N ASP A 307 -20.02 -27.84 -6.48
CA ASP A 307 -19.74 -26.96 -5.32
C ASP A 307 -20.04 -25.47 -5.60
N ARG A 308 -20.36 -24.73 -4.53
CA ARG A 308 -20.78 -23.32 -4.60
C ARG A 308 -19.67 -22.42 -5.15
N TYR A 309 -18.41 -22.76 -4.89
CA TYR A 309 -17.25 -21.98 -5.27
C TYR A 309 -16.92 -22.15 -6.76
N SER A 310 -16.94 -23.39 -7.25
CA SER A 310 -16.93 -23.73 -8.68
C SER A 310 -18.10 -23.09 -9.43
N LYS A 311 -19.27 -22.94 -8.81
CA LYS A 311 -20.39 -22.21 -9.44
C LYS A 311 -20.06 -20.73 -9.67
N TYR A 312 -19.49 -20.04 -8.68
CA TYR A 312 -19.11 -18.63 -8.80
C TYR A 312 -18.00 -18.42 -9.83
N ARG A 313 -16.95 -19.25 -9.77
CA ARG A 313 -15.86 -19.19 -10.75
C ARG A 313 -16.34 -19.45 -12.18
N LYS A 314 -17.15 -20.50 -12.37
CA LYS A 314 -17.77 -20.84 -13.66
C LYS A 314 -18.60 -19.68 -14.21
N GLU A 315 -19.36 -19.01 -13.36
CA GLU A 315 -20.17 -17.87 -13.74
C GLU A 315 -19.33 -16.71 -14.29
N ASN A 316 -18.23 -16.37 -13.60
CA ASN A 316 -17.30 -15.34 -14.05
C ASN A 316 -16.62 -15.71 -15.38
N LEU A 317 -16.18 -16.96 -15.55
CA LEU A 317 -15.62 -17.43 -16.82
C LEU A 317 -16.62 -17.36 -17.98
N LEU A 318 -17.89 -17.70 -17.73
CA LEU A 318 -18.95 -17.57 -18.72
C LEU A 318 -19.24 -16.11 -19.06
N GLN A 319 -19.13 -15.19 -18.09
CA GLN A 319 -19.25 -13.75 -18.34
C GLN A 319 -18.12 -13.24 -19.23
N LEU A 320 -16.87 -13.65 -18.99
CA LEU A 320 -15.74 -13.32 -19.87
C LEU A 320 -15.95 -13.85 -21.30
N LEU A 321 -16.41 -15.10 -21.43
CA LEU A 321 -16.72 -15.70 -22.73
C LEU A 321 -17.85 -14.93 -23.43
N TYR A 322 -18.90 -14.55 -22.68
CA TYR A 322 -19.99 -13.75 -23.22
C TYR A 322 -19.49 -12.39 -23.74
N GLN A 323 -18.69 -11.65 -22.95
CA GLN A 323 -18.12 -10.37 -23.39
C GLN A 323 -17.31 -10.51 -24.69
N LEU A 324 -16.50 -11.56 -24.79
CA LEU A 324 -15.70 -11.83 -25.99
C LEU A 324 -16.59 -12.11 -27.22
N LEU A 325 -17.65 -12.91 -27.05
CA LEU A 325 -18.60 -13.24 -28.12
C LEU A 325 -19.52 -12.07 -28.50
N ASP A 326 -19.97 -11.29 -27.52
CA ASP A 326 -20.85 -10.14 -27.73
C ASP A 326 -20.14 -9.04 -28.52
N GLN A 327 -18.85 -8.81 -28.23
CA GLN A 327 -18.07 -7.77 -28.87
C GLN A 327 -17.49 -8.20 -30.23
N TYR A 328 -17.10 -9.47 -30.39
CA TYR A 328 -16.32 -9.91 -31.54
C TYR A 328 -16.83 -11.18 -32.24
N GLY A 329 -17.78 -11.90 -31.65
CA GLY A 329 -18.33 -13.14 -32.18
C GLY A 329 -19.59 -12.92 -33.04
N PRO A 330 -20.11 -13.98 -33.68
CA PRO A 330 -21.43 -13.96 -34.29
C PRO A 330 -22.51 -13.74 -33.23
N ALA A 331 -23.44 -12.81 -33.45
CA ALA A 331 -24.51 -12.49 -32.51
C ALA A 331 -25.34 -13.73 -32.07
N GLU A 332 -25.51 -14.71 -32.96
CA GLU A 332 -26.18 -15.98 -32.66
C GLU A 332 -25.47 -16.80 -31.57
N GLU A 333 -24.14 -16.76 -31.55
CA GLU A 333 -23.32 -17.51 -30.59
C GLU A 333 -23.44 -16.91 -29.18
N ALA A 334 -23.32 -15.59 -29.07
CA ALA A 334 -23.54 -14.86 -27.82
C ALA A 334 -24.95 -15.08 -27.27
N MET A 335 -25.98 -15.01 -28.13
CA MET A 335 -27.37 -15.28 -27.76
C MET A 335 -27.59 -16.73 -27.31
N SER A 336 -26.96 -17.70 -27.97
CA SER A 336 -27.02 -19.12 -27.58
C SER A 336 -26.40 -19.37 -26.21
N LEU A 337 -25.23 -18.74 -25.95
CA LEU A 337 -24.58 -18.80 -24.65
C LEU A 337 -25.48 -18.20 -23.56
N CYS A 338 -26.00 -16.99 -23.78
CA CYS A 338 -26.97 -16.35 -22.87
C CYS A 338 -28.13 -17.30 -22.51
N ARG A 339 -28.82 -17.85 -23.52
CA ARG A 339 -29.99 -18.74 -23.31
C ARG A 339 -29.64 -20.02 -22.55
N SER A 340 -28.47 -20.59 -22.79
CA SER A 340 -28.02 -21.81 -22.09
C SER A 340 -27.51 -21.55 -20.67
N THR A 341 -27.32 -20.28 -20.29
CA THR A 341 -26.72 -19.87 -19.01
C THR A 341 -27.58 -18.89 -18.20
N CYS A 342 -28.84 -18.63 -18.60
CA CYS A 342 -29.81 -17.75 -17.91
C CYS A 342 -30.07 -18.06 -16.41
N THR A 343 -29.51 -19.14 -15.86
CA THR A 343 -29.61 -19.49 -14.44
C THR A 343 -28.53 -18.84 -13.57
N PHE A 344 -27.63 -18.07 -14.19
CA PHE A 344 -26.53 -17.37 -13.54
C PHE A 344 -26.80 -15.85 -13.45
N PRO A 345 -26.89 -15.27 -12.23
CA PRO A 345 -27.22 -13.86 -12.01
C PRO A 345 -26.40 -12.82 -12.80
N LEU A 346 -25.09 -13.00 -12.91
CA LEU A 346 -24.17 -12.09 -13.63
C LEU A 346 -24.51 -12.05 -15.13
N LEU A 347 -24.89 -13.19 -15.69
CA LEU A 347 -25.28 -13.32 -17.10
C LEU A 347 -26.71 -12.83 -17.35
N GLU A 348 -27.65 -13.04 -16.42
CA GLU A 348 -28.99 -12.42 -16.54
C GLU A 348 -28.84 -10.90 -16.76
N SER A 349 -28.13 -10.20 -15.87
CA SER A 349 -28.00 -8.73 -15.95
C SER A 349 -27.35 -8.23 -17.25
N SER A 350 -26.47 -9.03 -17.85
CA SER A 350 -25.75 -8.72 -19.09
C SER A 350 -26.61 -9.01 -20.33
N CYS A 351 -27.34 -10.13 -20.33
CA CYS A 351 -28.20 -10.54 -21.45
C CYS A 351 -29.44 -9.65 -21.62
N TRP A 352 -29.98 -9.03 -20.55
CA TRP A 352 -31.13 -8.12 -20.63
C TRP A 352 -30.83 -6.76 -21.27
N ARG A 353 -29.57 -6.41 -21.55
CA ARG A 353 -29.23 -5.15 -22.27
C ARG A 353 -29.40 -5.26 -23.79
N ASN A 354 -29.47 -6.47 -24.33
CA ASN A 354 -29.48 -6.77 -25.77
C ASN A 354 -30.78 -7.45 -26.26
N ILE A 355 -31.82 -7.52 -25.41
CA ILE A 355 -33.20 -7.90 -25.74
C ILE A 355 -34.07 -6.65 -25.64
#